data_AF-A0A858LIP6-F1
#
_entry.id   AF-A0A858LIP6-F1
#
_cell.length_a   1.000
_cell.length_b   1.000
_cell.length_c   1.000
_cell.angle_alpha   90.00
_cell.angle_beta   90.00
_cell.angle_gamma   90.00
#
_symmetry.space_group_name_H-M   'P 1'
#
loop_
_entity.id
_entity.type
_entity.pdbx_description
1 polymer ?
#
loop_
_entity_poly.entity_id
_entity_poly.type
_entity_poly.pdbx_seq_one_letter_code
_entity_poly.pdbx_strand_id
1 'polypeptide(L)'
;DSVGYAAELIMEGSADVVVTGGTEAPLSPITVVCFDVIRASSTRNDDPTTACRPFDKTRDGLVLGEGCAIIVLEELEHARARGAHIYGEVAGFASRCNAYHMTGLHPEGIEMSDAINIALKQARSDATDVGYINAHGSGTKQNDLHETAAFKRSLGAHAY
;
A
#
# COMPACT_ATOMS: atom_id res chain seq x y z
N ASP A 1 6.87 4.12 -1.37
CA ASP A 1 6.78 4.79 -2.68
C ASP A 1 8.02 4.58 -3.56
N SER A 2 9.14 4.08 -3.01
CA SER A 2 10.37 3.74 -3.74
C SER A 2 10.15 2.97 -5.05
N VAL A 3 9.22 2.01 -5.11
CA VAL A 3 8.90 1.26 -6.35
C VAL A 3 8.27 2.16 -7.41
N GLY A 4 7.37 3.07 -7.01
CA GLY A 4 6.74 4.03 -7.91
C GLY A 4 7.75 5.00 -8.53
N TYR A 5 8.65 5.55 -7.71
CA TYR A 5 9.75 6.40 -8.20
C TYR A 5 10.71 5.65 -9.11
N ALA A 6 11.00 4.37 -8.83
CA ALA A 6 11.80 3.54 -9.72
C ALA A 6 11.13 3.36 -11.09
N ALA A 7 9.81 3.15 -11.11
CA ALA A 7 9.05 3.07 -12.35
C ALA A 7 9.07 4.40 -13.12
N GLU A 8 8.94 5.54 -12.43
CA GLU A 8 9.04 6.87 -13.04
C GLU A 8 10.40 7.10 -13.71
N LEU A 9 11.51 6.76 -13.03
CA LEU A 9 12.86 6.87 -13.59
C LEU A 9 13.04 6.05 -14.88
N ILE A 10 12.42 4.87 -14.95
CA ILE A 10 12.46 4.02 -16.14
C ILE A 10 11.57 4.61 -17.25
N MET A 11 10.35 5.03 -16.92
CA MET A 11 9.41 5.61 -17.88
C MET A 11 9.94 6.89 -18.54
N GLU A 12 10.69 7.71 -17.82
CA GLU A 12 11.29 8.93 -18.38
C GLU A 12 12.63 8.69 -19.09
N GLY A 13 13.14 7.45 -19.11
CA GLY A 13 14.41 7.09 -19.75
C GLY A 13 15.65 7.49 -18.97
N SER A 14 15.52 7.82 -17.68
CA SER A 14 16.65 8.12 -16.79
C SER A 14 17.45 6.87 -16.40
N ALA A 15 16.83 5.68 -16.45
CA ALA A 15 17.48 4.40 -16.19
C ALA A 15 16.77 3.24 -16.90
N ASP A 16 17.52 2.23 -17.34
CA ASP A 16 16.93 0.97 -17.87
C ASP A 16 16.67 -0.06 -16.76
N VAL A 17 17.39 0.05 -15.64
CA VAL A 17 17.37 -0.87 -14.51
C VAL A 17 17.49 -0.09 -13.21
N VAL A 18 16.61 -0.36 -12.25
CA VAL A 18 16.60 0.28 -10.92
C VAL A 18 16.45 -0.79 -9.83
N VAL A 19 17.33 -0.75 -8.83
CA VAL A 19 17.19 -1.55 -7.60
C VAL A 19 16.37 -0.72 -6.61
N THR A 20 15.25 -1.26 -6.14
CA THR A 20 14.31 -0.55 -5.27
C THR A 20 13.73 -1.48 -4.21
N GLY A 21 13.17 -0.92 -3.15
CA GLY A 21 12.63 -1.71 -2.04
C GLY A 21 12.53 -0.92 -0.74
N GLY A 22 12.51 -1.64 0.37
CA GLY A 22 12.43 -1.06 1.70
C GLY A 22 12.75 -2.09 2.79
N THR A 23 13.09 -1.59 3.97
CA THR A 23 13.30 -2.37 5.18
C THR A 23 12.75 -1.62 6.38
N GLU A 24 12.26 -2.37 7.37
CA GLU A 24 11.77 -1.84 8.63
C GLU A 24 12.18 -2.78 9.77
N ALA A 25 12.64 -2.20 10.87
CA ALA A 25 13.10 -2.89 12.06
C ALA A 25 12.92 -1.96 13.28
N PRO A 26 11.72 -1.93 13.91
CA PRO A 26 11.43 -1.12 15.10
C PRO A 26 12.10 -1.67 16.37
N LEU A 27 13.43 -1.77 16.36
CA LEU A 27 14.24 -2.37 17.44
C LEU A 27 14.25 -1.52 18.72
N SER A 28 13.92 -0.22 18.62
CA SER A 28 13.93 0.67 19.77
C SER A 28 12.60 0.58 20.53
N PRO A 29 12.63 0.36 21.86
CA PRO A 29 11.41 0.35 22.68
C PRO A 29 10.59 1.64 22.54
N ILE A 30 11.23 2.78 22.26
CA ILE A 30 10.51 4.05 22.07
C ILE A 30 9.57 4.00 20.87
N THR A 31 9.88 3.21 19.83
CA THR A 31 9.03 3.05 18.66
C THR A 31 7.70 2.41 19.07
N VAL A 32 7.75 1.31 19.81
CA VAL A 32 6.54 0.64 20.33
C VAL A 32 5.71 1.59 21.20
N VAL A 33 6.37 2.31 22.11
CA VAL A 33 5.70 3.29 22.98
C VAL A 33 5.00 4.39 22.18
N CYS A 34 5.62 4.91 21.12
CA CYS A 34 5.00 5.92 20.26
C CYS A 34 3.71 5.41 19.60
N PHE A 35 3.69 4.16 19.12
CA PHE A 35 2.50 3.55 18.53
C PHE A 35 1.39 3.31 19.57
N ASP A 36 1.76 2.94 20.80
CA ASP A 36 0.81 2.81 21.91
C ASP A 36 0.18 4.15 22.30
N VAL A 37 0.99 5.23 22.37
CA VAL A 37 0.54 6.58 22.74
C VAL A 37 -0.48 7.12 21.74
N ILE A 38 -0.27 6.87 20.43
CA ILE A 38 -1.24 7.27 19.39
C ILE A 38 -2.40 6.27 19.24
N ARG A 39 -2.44 5.22 20.06
CA ARG A 39 -3.46 4.15 20.05
C ARG A 39 -3.56 3.42 18.71
N ALA A 40 -2.42 3.17 18.08
CA ALA A 40 -2.34 2.41 16.84
C ALA A 40 -2.07 0.92 17.07
N SER A 41 -1.38 0.56 18.15
CA SER A 41 -1.11 -0.84 18.52
C SER A 41 -2.37 -1.56 19.01
N SER A 42 -2.49 -2.86 18.68
CA SER A 42 -3.49 -3.72 19.29
C SER A 42 -3.24 -3.91 20.78
N THR A 43 -4.31 -4.02 21.57
CA THR A 43 -4.24 -4.28 23.01
C THR A 43 -4.42 -5.77 23.36
N ARG A 44 -4.60 -6.62 22.35
CA ARG A 44 -4.81 -8.07 22.48
C ARG A 44 -3.50 -8.81 22.74
N ASN A 45 -3.08 -8.78 23.99
CA ASN A 45 -1.88 -9.47 24.45
C ASN A 45 -2.11 -10.95 24.82
N ASP A 46 -3.38 -11.37 24.93
CA ASP A 46 -3.79 -12.74 25.25
C ASP A 46 -3.71 -13.69 24.05
N ASP A 47 -3.93 -13.19 22.84
CA ASP A 47 -3.71 -13.91 21.58
C ASP A 47 -3.00 -13.01 20.55
N PRO A 48 -1.67 -12.82 20.68
CA PRO A 48 -0.91 -11.93 19.80
C PRO A 48 -0.87 -12.42 18.35
N THR A 49 -1.03 -13.73 18.12
CA THR A 49 -0.94 -14.32 16.76
C THR A 49 -2.12 -13.93 15.87
N THR A 50 -3.22 -13.48 16.47
CA THR A 50 -4.43 -13.05 15.75
C THR A 50 -4.77 -11.58 16.03
N ALA A 51 -3.89 -10.84 16.70
CA ALA A 51 -4.14 -9.47 17.14
C ALA A 51 -4.29 -8.50 15.96
N CYS A 52 -3.43 -8.61 14.95
CA CYS A 52 -3.59 -7.87 13.70
C CYS A 52 -4.68 -8.53 12.85
N ARG A 53 -5.85 -7.87 12.75
CA ARG A 53 -7.05 -8.40 12.07
C ARG A 53 -7.73 -7.32 11.22
N PRO A 54 -7.15 -6.95 10.08
CA PRO A 54 -7.71 -5.91 9.23
C PRO A 54 -9.14 -6.22 8.81
N PHE A 55 -9.99 -5.19 8.82
CA PHE A 55 -11.41 -5.22 8.45
C PHE A 55 -12.33 -6.05 9.37
N ASP A 56 -11.79 -6.78 10.34
CA ASP A 56 -12.59 -7.55 11.30
C ASP A 56 -13.40 -6.63 12.23
N LYS A 57 -14.62 -7.05 12.60
CA LYS A 57 -15.51 -6.28 13.48
C LYS A 57 -14.87 -5.93 14.84
N THR A 58 -13.95 -6.77 15.31
CA THR A 58 -13.33 -6.72 16.63
C THR A 58 -11.89 -6.21 16.63
N ARG A 59 -11.41 -5.69 15.49
CA ARG A 59 -10.10 -5.06 15.33
C ARG A 59 -9.89 -3.88 16.27
N ASP A 60 -8.67 -3.76 16.79
CA ASP A 60 -8.30 -2.72 17.75
C ASP A 60 -6.90 -2.11 17.52
N GLY A 61 -6.19 -2.52 16.46
CA GLY A 61 -4.89 -1.97 16.10
C GLY A 61 -4.00 -2.94 15.34
N LEU A 62 -2.76 -2.50 15.09
CA LEU A 62 -1.72 -3.27 14.42
C LEU A 62 -0.76 -3.96 15.40
N VAL A 63 0.02 -4.89 14.87
CA VAL A 63 1.21 -5.43 15.53
C VAL A 63 2.43 -5.01 14.72
N LEU A 64 3.45 -4.47 15.39
CA LEU A 64 4.68 -4.06 14.72
C LEU A 64 5.44 -5.29 14.22
N GLY A 65 5.82 -5.25 12.95
CA GLY A 65 6.58 -6.30 12.29
C GLY A 65 7.92 -5.77 11.78
N GLU A 66 8.84 -6.70 11.51
CA GLU A 66 10.13 -6.43 10.89
C GLU A 66 10.18 -7.07 9.52
N GLY A 67 10.94 -6.49 8.60
CA GLY A 67 11.09 -7.05 7.27
C GLY A 67 12.01 -6.27 6.34
N CYS A 68 12.37 -6.91 5.24
CA CYS A 68 13.09 -6.31 4.13
C CYS A 68 12.65 -6.95 2.82
N ALA A 69 12.46 -6.13 1.80
CA ALA A 69 12.21 -6.59 0.44
C ALA A 69 12.95 -5.68 -0.54
N ILE A 70 13.71 -6.28 -1.44
CA ILE A 70 14.41 -5.60 -2.54
C ILE A 70 13.97 -6.26 -3.84
N ILE A 71 13.63 -5.45 -4.82
CA ILE A 71 13.25 -5.86 -6.17
C ILE A 71 14.13 -5.12 -7.19
N VAL A 72 14.33 -5.76 -8.34
CA VAL A 72 14.95 -5.16 -9.51
C VAL A 72 13.83 -4.86 -10.49
N LEU A 73 13.68 -3.58 -10.83
CA LEU A 73 12.74 -3.12 -11.84
C LEU A 73 13.53 -2.80 -13.11
N GLU A 74 13.00 -3.18 -14.27
CA GLU A 74 13.65 -2.98 -15.57
C GLU A 74 12.64 -2.48 -16.59
N GLU A 75 13.15 -1.77 -17.60
CA GLU A 75 12.40 -1.49 -18.82
C GLU A 75 12.03 -2.83 -19.49
N LEU A 76 10.79 -2.93 -19.97
CA LEU A 76 10.19 -4.19 -20.38
C LEU A 76 10.89 -4.78 -21.61
N GLU A 77 11.21 -3.97 -22.61
CA GLU A 77 11.89 -4.44 -23.83
C GLU A 77 13.35 -4.79 -23.57
N HIS A 78 14.05 -4.04 -22.70
CA HIS A 78 15.37 -4.38 -22.19
C HIS A 78 15.35 -5.75 -21.49
N ALA A 79 14.42 -5.97 -20.57
CA ALA A 79 14.27 -7.23 -19.85
C ALA A 79 13.96 -8.40 -20.81
N ARG A 80 13.08 -8.19 -21.79
CA ARG A 80 12.75 -9.19 -22.83
C ARG A 80 13.96 -9.51 -23.72
N ALA A 81 14.69 -8.50 -24.17
CA ALA A 81 15.84 -8.67 -25.07
C ALA A 81 16.94 -9.55 -24.46
N ARG A 82 17.17 -9.42 -23.14
CA ARG A 82 18.13 -10.26 -22.41
C ARG A 82 17.55 -11.59 -21.90
N GLY A 83 16.27 -11.88 -22.15
CA GLY A 83 15.60 -13.10 -21.71
C GLY A 83 15.38 -13.20 -20.20
N ALA A 84 15.13 -12.07 -19.54
CA ALA A 84 14.86 -12.04 -18.10
C ALA A 84 13.57 -12.80 -17.73
N HIS A 85 13.54 -13.42 -16.55
CA HIS A 85 12.30 -13.93 -15.98
C HIS A 85 11.50 -12.76 -15.38
N ILE A 86 10.29 -12.54 -15.90
CA ILE A 86 9.41 -11.43 -15.49
C ILE A 86 8.39 -11.96 -14.50
N TYR A 87 8.41 -11.45 -13.27
CA TYR A 87 7.45 -11.81 -12.21
C TYR A 87 6.12 -11.05 -12.33
N GLY A 88 6.18 -9.82 -12.84
CA GLY A 88 5.03 -8.93 -12.97
C GLY A 88 5.43 -7.60 -13.58
N GLU A 89 4.43 -6.77 -13.87
CA GLU A 89 4.59 -5.45 -14.47
C GLU A 89 4.01 -4.39 -13.55
N VAL A 90 4.71 -3.26 -13.40
CA VAL A 90 4.18 -2.07 -12.74
C VAL A 90 3.41 -1.26 -13.78
N ALA A 91 2.12 -1.54 -13.92
CA ALA A 91 1.28 -0.91 -14.95
C ALA A 91 0.88 0.53 -14.61
N GLY A 92 0.90 0.92 -13.33
CA GLY A 92 0.56 2.29 -12.90
C GLY A 92 0.86 2.54 -11.43
N PHE A 93 1.11 3.80 -11.11
CA PHE A 93 1.39 4.30 -9.76
C PHE A 93 0.86 5.72 -9.58
N ALA A 94 0.27 5.98 -8.41
CA ALA A 94 -0.11 7.32 -8.03
C ALA A 94 0.06 7.51 -6.52
N SER A 95 0.48 8.72 -6.14
CA SER A 95 0.53 9.17 -4.76
C SER A 95 -0.35 10.39 -4.57
N ARG A 96 -1.02 10.49 -3.42
CA ARG A 96 -1.86 11.63 -3.02
C ARG A 96 -1.63 11.94 -1.55
N CYS A 97 -1.67 13.23 -1.23
CA CYS A 97 -1.67 13.71 0.15
C CYS A 97 -3.12 13.92 0.59
N ASN A 98 -3.46 13.45 1.79
CA ASN A 98 -4.82 13.61 2.34
C ASN A 98 -5.19 15.08 2.61
N ALA A 99 -4.21 15.94 2.89
CA ALA A 99 -4.36 17.36 3.21
C ALA A 99 -5.53 17.68 4.18
N TYR A 100 -5.86 16.74 5.07
CA TYR A 100 -7.07 16.79 5.89
C TYR A 100 -6.76 17.07 7.36
N HIS A 101 -5.93 16.22 7.98
CA HIS A 101 -5.54 16.32 9.37
C HIS A 101 -4.19 15.62 9.59
N MET A 102 -3.44 16.03 10.60
CA MET A 102 -2.10 15.51 10.88
C MET A 102 -2.05 13.98 11.05
N THR A 103 -3.06 13.41 11.71
CA THR A 103 -3.19 11.96 11.97
C THR A 103 -4.55 11.40 11.57
N GLY A 104 -5.45 12.27 11.13
CA GLY A 104 -6.83 11.91 10.84
C GLY A 104 -7.00 11.62 9.36
N LEU A 105 -7.84 10.66 9.06
CA LEU A 105 -8.32 10.33 7.71
C LEU A 105 -9.81 10.65 7.59
N HIS A 106 -10.18 11.20 6.44
CA HIS A 106 -11.58 11.43 6.09
C HIS A 106 -12.25 10.08 5.81
N PRO A 107 -13.40 9.74 6.40
CA PRO A 107 -13.99 8.40 6.29
C PRO A 107 -14.40 8.02 4.86
N GLU A 108 -14.50 8.99 3.94
CA GLU A 108 -14.93 8.75 2.56
C GLU A 108 -13.80 8.35 1.59
N GLY A 109 -12.52 8.39 2.01
CA GLY A 109 -11.45 7.85 1.17
C GLY A 109 -11.19 8.59 -0.15
N ILE A 110 -11.55 9.88 -0.26
CA ILE A 110 -11.60 10.59 -1.55
C ILE A 110 -10.22 10.65 -2.21
N GLU A 111 -9.21 11.08 -1.49
CA GLU A 111 -7.83 11.20 -1.98
C GLU A 111 -7.24 9.86 -2.41
N MET A 112 -7.56 8.79 -1.68
CA MET A 112 -7.08 7.46 -1.99
C MET A 112 -7.82 6.91 -3.21
N SER A 113 -9.13 7.18 -3.33
CA SER A 113 -9.89 6.84 -4.53
C SER A 113 -9.35 7.55 -5.78
N ASP A 114 -8.92 8.81 -5.65
CA ASP A 114 -8.30 9.54 -6.74
C ASP A 114 -6.95 8.93 -7.13
N ALA A 115 -6.14 8.52 -6.15
CA ALA A 115 -4.90 7.80 -6.41
C ALA A 115 -5.15 6.47 -7.16
N ILE A 116 -6.12 5.67 -6.70
CA ILE A 116 -6.51 4.41 -7.35
C ILE A 116 -6.96 4.66 -8.80
N ASN A 117 -7.83 5.65 -9.03
CA ASN A 117 -8.34 5.97 -10.36
C ASN A 117 -7.23 6.42 -11.32
N ILE A 118 -6.22 7.13 -10.82
CA ILE A 118 -5.08 7.56 -11.63
C ILE A 118 -4.17 6.37 -11.95
N ALA A 119 -3.90 5.49 -10.99
CA ALA A 119 -3.11 4.30 -11.23
C ALA A 119 -3.79 3.38 -12.27
N LEU A 120 -5.11 3.17 -12.17
CA LEU A 120 -5.89 2.43 -13.16
C LEU A 120 -5.84 3.10 -14.55
N LYS A 121 -5.95 4.43 -14.60
CA LYS A 121 -5.84 5.19 -15.85
C LYS A 121 -4.47 5.05 -16.49
N GLN A 122 -3.39 5.08 -15.72
CA GLN A 122 -2.03 4.84 -16.22
C GLN A 122 -1.90 3.41 -16.77
N ALA A 123 -2.43 2.43 -16.03
CA ALA A 123 -2.47 1.02 -16.42
C ALA A 123 -3.39 0.73 -17.62
N ARG A 124 -4.26 1.69 -17.98
CA ARG A 124 -5.32 1.52 -19.00
C ARG A 124 -6.22 0.33 -18.69
N SER A 125 -6.51 0.11 -17.42
CA SER A 125 -7.35 -0.98 -16.93
C SER A 125 -8.67 -0.43 -16.41
N ASP A 126 -9.74 -1.19 -16.60
CA ASP A 126 -11.03 -0.92 -16.00
C ASP A 126 -11.06 -1.43 -14.56
N ALA A 127 -11.94 -0.86 -13.74
CA ALA A 127 -12.12 -1.27 -12.34
C ALA A 127 -12.38 -2.79 -12.19
N THR A 128 -13.09 -3.38 -13.15
CA THR A 128 -13.46 -4.80 -13.17
C THR A 128 -12.29 -5.73 -13.52
N ASP A 129 -11.18 -5.20 -14.03
CA ASP A 129 -9.97 -6.00 -14.30
C ASP A 129 -9.18 -6.28 -13.03
N VAL A 130 -9.47 -5.57 -11.93
CA VAL A 130 -8.82 -5.77 -10.63
C VAL A 130 -9.34 -7.06 -9.99
N GLY A 131 -8.53 -8.11 -10.00
CA GLY A 131 -8.86 -9.39 -9.36
C GLY A 131 -8.53 -9.46 -7.87
N TYR A 132 -7.62 -8.61 -7.38
CA TYR A 132 -7.14 -8.65 -6.00
C TYR A 132 -6.67 -7.27 -5.53
N ILE A 133 -6.91 -6.97 -4.26
CA ILE A 133 -6.43 -5.77 -3.58
C ILE A 133 -5.57 -6.21 -2.40
N ASN A 134 -4.27 -5.90 -2.46
CA ASN A 134 -3.41 -5.98 -1.27
C ASN A 134 -3.56 -4.68 -0.49
N ALA A 135 -4.53 -4.63 0.42
CA ALA A 135 -4.82 -3.42 1.18
C ALA A 135 -3.70 -3.07 2.16
N HIS A 136 -3.63 -1.81 2.60
CA HIS A 136 -2.68 -1.42 3.64
C HIS A 136 -3.09 -2.06 4.98
N GLY A 137 -4.40 -2.10 5.28
CA GLY A 137 -4.97 -3.03 6.24
C GLY A 137 -4.31 -2.93 7.62
N SER A 138 -4.27 -1.74 8.21
CA SER A 138 -3.65 -1.54 9.52
C SER A 138 -4.40 -2.20 10.68
N GLY A 139 -5.67 -2.60 10.49
CA GLY A 139 -6.50 -3.11 11.60
C GLY A 139 -7.00 -2.01 12.54
N THR A 140 -6.70 -0.74 12.26
CA THR A 140 -7.31 0.38 12.98
C THR A 140 -8.68 0.69 12.38
N LYS A 141 -9.63 1.11 13.22
CA LYS A 141 -11.00 1.39 12.76
C LYS A 141 -11.05 2.49 11.70
N GLN A 142 -10.23 3.52 11.86
CA GLN A 142 -10.22 4.68 10.97
C GLN A 142 -9.64 4.34 9.59
N ASN A 143 -8.46 3.72 9.51
CA ASN A 143 -7.88 3.34 8.22
C ASN A 143 -8.75 2.33 7.48
N ASP A 144 -9.21 1.28 8.15
CA ASP A 144 -9.94 0.22 7.47
C ASP A 144 -11.26 0.73 6.87
N LEU A 145 -11.92 1.70 7.53
CA LEU A 145 -13.09 2.40 6.98
C LEU A 145 -12.71 3.29 5.79
N HIS A 146 -11.62 4.06 5.93
CA HIS A 146 -11.10 4.93 4.88
C HIS A 146 -10.74 4.16 3.60
N GLU A 147 -9.99 3.07 3.74
CA GLU A 147 -9.61 2.16 2.65
C GLU A 147 -10.83 1.53 2.00
N THR A 148 -11.77 1.00 2.80
CA THR A 148 -13.01 0.40 2.28
C THR A 148 -13.82 1.41 1.46
N ALA A 149 -13.94 2.65 1.94
CA ALA A 149 -14.65 3.70 1.22
C ALA A 149 -13.94 4.05 -0.10
N ALA A 150 -12.61 4.18 -0.09
CA ALA A 150 -11.82 4.45 -1.27
C ALA A 150 -11.97 3.35 -2.33
N PHE A 151 -11.84 2.07 -1.94
CA PHE A 151 -11.98 0.93 -2.85
C PHE A 151 -13.39 0.88 -3.46
N LYS A 152 -14.44 1.03 -2.65
CA LYS A 152 -15.83 1.03 -3.14
C LYS A 152 -16.12 2.19 -4.07
N ARG A 153 -15.48 3.34 -3.84
CA ARG A 153 -15.63 4.52 -4.69
C ARG A 153 -14.98 4.33 -6.06
N SER A 154 -13.77 3.76 -6.10
CA SER A 154 -13.03 3.53 -7.36
C SER A 154 -13.51 2.31 -8.13
N LEU A 155 -13.81 1.21 -7.44
CA LEU A 155 -14.13 -0.07 -8.06
C LEU A 155 -15.64 -0.32 -8.20
N GLY A 156 -16.46 0.53 -7.58
CA GLY A 156 -17.91 0.47 -7.69
C GLY A 156 -18.50 -0.86 -7.20
N ALA A 157 -19.45 -1.40 -7.97
CA ALA A 157 -20.15 -2.65 -7.62
C ALA A 157 -19.23 -3.87 -7.51
N HIS A 158 -18.05 -3.84 -8.15
CA HIS A 158 -17.06 -4.92 -8.10
C HIS A 158 -16.39 -5.07 -6.72
N ALA A 159 -16.47 -4.04 -5.88
CA ALA A 159 -15.91 -4.02 -4.53
C ALA A 159 -16.92 -4.35 -3.40
N TYR A 160 -18.07 -4.95 -3.73
CA TYR A 160 -19.10 -5.38 -2.77
C TYR A 160 -19.25 -6.89 -2.75
#